data_AF-A0A379SVJ5-F1
#
_entry.id   AF-A0A379SVJ5-F1
#
_cell.length_a   1.000
_cell.length_b   1.000
_cell.length_c   1.000
_cell.angle_alpha   90.00
_cell.angle_beta   90.00
_cell.angle_gamma   90.00
#
_symmetry.space_group_name_H-M   'P 1'
#
loop_
_entity.id
_entity.type
_entity.pdbx_description
1 polymer ?
#
loop_
_entity_poly.entity_id
_entity_poly.type
_entity_poly.pdbx_seq_one_letter_code
_entity_poly.pdbx_strand_id
1 'polypeptide(L)'
;MTPDQALEMCNTAHRMGKVMAYDFHHRFALDTQLLREQVMSGVLGEIYVTTARALRRCGVPGWGVFTNKELQGGGPLIDIGIHMLDAAMYVLGFPAVKRVNAHSFQKNWHAQAQRTIWGMGSDNLHRRRCAVWHH
;
A
#
# COMPACT_ATOMS: atom_id res chain seq x y z
N MET A 1 1.19 -16.30 0.80
CA MET A 1 0.11 -16.14 1.80
C MET A 1 -1.20 -16.00 1.05
N THR A 2 -2.18 -16.85 1.32
CA THR A 2 -3.52 -16.78 0.73
C THR A 2 -4.51 -16.11 1.70
N PRO A 3 -5.69 -15.67 1.23
CA PRO A 3 -6.74 -15.14 2.11
C PRO A 3 -7.15 -16.13 3.21
N ASP A 4 -7.24 -17.42 2.87
CA ASP A 4 -7.61 -18.47 3.83
C ASP A 4 -6.58 -18.60 4.95
N GLN A 5 -5.29 -18.50 4.62
CA GLN A 5 -4.21 -18.51 5.61
C GLN A 5 -4.30 -17.29 6.55
N ALA A 6 -4.61 -16.10 6.02
CA ALA A 6 -4.80 -14.91 6.85
C ALA A 6 -6.01 -15.06 7.79
N LEU A 7 -7.11 -15.63 7.30
CA LEU A 7 -8.28 -15.94 8.11
C LEU A 7 -7.97 -16.97 9.20
N GLU A 8 -7.20 -18.01 8.87
CA GLU A 8 -6.75 -19.02 9.83
C GLU A 8 -5.90 -18.40 10.95
N MET A 9 -4.97 -17.50 10.61
CA MET A 9 -4.18 -16.76 11.61
C MET A 9 -5.06 -15.92 12.53
N CYS A 10 -6.01 -15.18 11.96
CA CYS A 10 -6.98 -14.37 12.71
C CYS A 10 -7.80 -15.24 13.69
N ASN A 11 -8.36 -16.34 13.20
CA ASN A 11 -9.15 -17.28 14.00
C ASN A 11 -8.30 -17.92 15.12
N THR A 12 -7.04 -18.22 14.83
CA THR A 12 -6.11 -18.79 15.81
C THR A 12 -5.80 -17.78 16.91
N ALA A 13 -5.54 -16.52 16.57
CA ALA A 13 -5.33 -15.45 17.55
C ALA A 13 -6.54 -15.29 18.49
N HIS A 14 -7.76 -15.30 17.94
CA HIS A 14 -9.00 -15.27 18.72
C HIS A 14 -9.12 -16.49 19.66
N ARG A 15 -8.88 -17.71 19.17
CA ARG A 15 -8.92 -18.92 20.02
C ARG A 15 -7.90 -18.89 21.15
N MET A 16 -6.75 -18.27 20.92
CA MET A 16 -5.68 -18.15 21.91
C MET A 16 -5.84 -16.95 22.85
N GLY A 17 -6.89 -16.12 22.69
CA GLY A 17 -7.08 -14.89 23.46
C GLY A 17 -5.97 -13.86 23.25
N LYS A 18 -5.32 -13.86 22.08
CA LYS A 18 -4.22 -12.95 21.74
C LYS A 18 -4.70 -11.82 20.84
N VAL A 19 -4.08 -10.66 21.00
CA VAL A 19 -4.26 -9.54 20.06
C VAL A 19 -3.37 -9.80 18.84
N MET A 20 -3.99 -9.90 17.67
CA MET A 20 -3.31 -9.91 16.38
C MET A 20 -3.52 -8.57 15.70
N ALA A 21 -2.43 -7.87 15.41
CA ALA A 21 -2.45 -6.62 14.67
C ALA A 21 -1.84 -6.82 13.28
N TYR A 22 -2.49 -6.23 12.28
CA TYR A 22 -1.92 -6.06 10.95
C TYR A 22 -1.24 -4.69 10.90
N ASP A 23 0.00 -4.63 10.45
CA ASP A 23 0.83 -3.41 10.50
C ASP A 23 0.46 -2.40 9.41
N PHE A 24 -0.73 -1.81 9.53
CA PHE A 24 -1.19 -0.69 8.71
C PHE A 24 -0.94 0.64 9.43
N HIS A 25 0.33 0.99 9.60
CA HIS A 25 0.76 2.18 10.35
C HIS A 25 0.13 3.49 9.85
N HIS A 26 -0.20 3.61 8.56
CA HIS A 26 -0.86 4.80 8.01
C HIS A 26 -2.21 5.11 8.70
N ARG A 27 -2.92 4.12 9.24
CA ARG A 27 -4.16 4.35 10.00
C ARG A 27 -3.95 5.22 11.25
N PHE A 28 -2.74 5.22 11.79
CA PHE A 28 -2.35 5.96 12.99
C PHE A 28 -1.65 7.29 12.66
N ALA A 29 -1.44 7.60 11.38
CA ALA A 29 -0.91 8.89 10.98
C ALA A 29 -1.96 9.99 11.23
N LEU A 30 -1.52 11.11 11.80
CA LEU A 30 -2.41 12.20 12.22
C LEU A 30 -3.27 12.73 11.06
N ASP A 31 -2.67 12.89 9.88
CA ASP A 31 -3.35 13.34 8.67
C ASP A 31 -4.48 12.39 8.25
N THR A 32 -4.24 11.09 8.35
CA THR A 32 -5.20 10.03 8.01
C THR A 32 -6.35 10.00 9.03
N GLN A 33 -6.06 10.19 10.32
CA GLN A 33 -7.08 10.27 11.37
C GLN A 33 -7.97 11.50 11.20
N LEU A 34 -7.38 12.67 10.99
CA LEU A 34 -8.11 13.92 10.76
C LEU A 34 -8.99 13.80 9.50
N LEU A 35 -8.45 13.27 8.40
CA LEU A 35 -9.23 13.11 7.17
C LEU A 35 -10.40 12.16 7.37
N ARG A 36 -10.20 11.04 8.08
CA ARG A 36 -11.28 10.11 8.43
C ARG A 36 -12.36 10.82 9.25
N GLU A 37 -12.00 11.61 10.25
CA GLU A 37 -12.97 12.35 11.06
C GLU A 37 -13.83 13.30 10.21
N GLN A 38 -13.22 14.02 9.26
CA GLN A 38 -13.95 14.91 8.34
C GLN A 38 -14.88 14.16 7.38
N VAL A 39 -14.47 12.97 6.91
CA VAL A 39 -15.32 12.12 6.08
C VAL A 39 -16.49 11.56 6.91
N MET A 40 -16.21 11.04 8.11
CA MET A 40 -17.23 10.44 8.99
C MET A 40 -18.20 11.46 9.57
N SER A 41 -17.78 12.73 9.75
CA SER A 41 -18.66 13.81 10.19
C SER A 41 -19.57 14.34 9.08
N GLY A 42 -19.37 13.91 7.83
CA GLY A 42 -20.16 14.36 6.68
C GLY A 42 -19.81 15.76 6.18
N VAL A 43 -18.74 16.39 6.69
CA VAL A 43 -18.31 17.75 6.28
C VAL A 43 -18.00 17.82 4.78
N LEU A 44 -17.52 16.72 4.20
CA LEU A 44 -17.19 16.63 2.78
C LEU A 44 -18.36 16.17 1.90
N GLY A 45 -19.52 15.87 2.49
CA GLY A 45 -20.66 15.30 1.79
C GLY A 45 -20.43 13.85 1.34
N GLU A 46 -21.14 13.43 0.29
CA GLU A 46 -20.99 12.09 -0.29
C GLU A 46 -19.70 11.99 -1.11
N ILE A 47 -18.81 11.09 -0.71
CA ILE A 47 -17.55 10.86 -1.42
C ILE A 47 -17.81 10.01 -2.67
N TYR A 48 -17.77 10.67 -3.84
CA TYR A 48 -17.96 9.99 -5.13
C TYR A 48 -16.69 9.29 -5.64
N VAL A 49 -15.52 9.91 -5.48
CA VAL A 49 -14.23 9.38 -5.97
C VAL A 49 -13.14 9.65 -4.95
N THR A 50 -12.26 8.67 -4.77
CA THR A 50 -11.00 8.82 -3.99
C THR A 50 -9.83 8.36 -4.84
N THR A 51 -8.69 9.04 -4.69
CA THR A 51 -7.42 8.65 -5.33
C THR A 51 -6.33 8.55 -4.29
N ALA A 52 -5.77 7.36 -4.11
CA ALA A 52 -4.60 7.13 -3.25
C ALA A 52 -3.36 6.88 -4.13
N ARG A 53 -2.25 7.56 -3.82
CA ARG A 53 -1.02 7.52 -4.62
C ARG A 53 0.18 7.32 -3.71
N ALA A 54 0.88 6.21 -3.92
CA ALA A 54 2.22 6.00 -3.41
C ALA A 54 3.24 6.06 -4.55
N LEU A 55 4.38 6.71 -4.28
CA LEU A 55 5.51 6.72 -5.18
C LEU A 55 6.79 6.49 -4.37
N ARG A 56 7.53 5.43 -4.70
CA ARG A 56 8.90 5.24 -4.25
C ARG A 56 9.83 5.25 -5.46
N ARG A 57 10.90 6.03 -5.40
CA ARG A 57 11.90 6.18 -6.47
C ARG A 57 13.11 5.26 -6.26
N CYS A 58 13.50 5.08 -5.01
CA CYS A 58 14.59 4.22 -4.52
C CYS A 58 14.17 3.60 -3.17
N GLY A 59 14.98 2.70 -2.61
CA GLY A 59 14.75 2.13 -1.28
C GLY A 59 14.08 0.76 -1.26
N VAL A 60 14.18 -0.01 -2.35
CA VAL A 60 13.96 -1.46 -2.26
C VAL A 60 15.08 -2.03 -1.39
N PRO A 61 14.77 -2.73 -0.29
CA PRO A 61 15.80 -3.33 0.55
C PRO A 61 16.70 -4.23 -0.28
N GLY A 62 18.02 -3.98 -0.25
CA GLY A 62 19.01 -4.80 -0.96
C GLY A 62 19.31 -6.13 -0.27
N TRP A 63 18.70 -6.37 0.90
CA TRP A 63 18.90 -7.54 1.74
C TRP A 63 17.65 -8.43 1.72
N GLY A 64 17.84 -9.74 1.60
CA GLY A 64 16.76 -10.73 1.62
C GLY A 64 16.13 -11.02 0.25
N VAL A 65 14.87 -11.46 0.27
CA VAL A 65 14.15 -11.94 -0.92
C VAL A 65 13.47 -10.84 -1.74
N PHE A 66 13.66 -9.56 -1.37
CA PHE A 66 13.00 -8.37 -1.96
C PHE A 66 13.34 -8.08 -3.42
N THR A 67 14.32 -8.76 -3.99
CA THR A 67 14.60 -8.73 -5.44
C THR A 67 14.26 -10.05 -6.14
N ASN A 68 13.97 -11.11 -5.38
CA ASN A 68 13.59 -12.41 -5.92
C ASN A 68 12.06 -12.49 -6.10
N LYS A 69 11.61 -12.48 -7.35
CA LYS A 69 10.18 -12.54 -7.71
C LYS A 69 9.51 -13.88 -7.38
N GLU A 70 10.26 -14.97 -7.32
CA GLU A 70 9.70 -16.29 -7.02
C GLU A 70 9.38 -16.43 -5.53
N LEU A 71 10.12 -15.71 -4.69
CA LEU A 71 9.95 -15.70 -3.24
C LEU A 71 9.05 -14.54 -2.76
N GLN A 72 8.85 -13.52 -3.60
CA GLN A 72 7.90 -12.45 -3.33
C GLN A 72 6.57 -12.72 -3.99
N GLY A 73 5.51 -12.78 -3.18
CA GLY A 73 4.13 -12.96 -3.65
C GLY A 73 3.57 -11.82 -4.50
N GLY A 74 4.38 -10.84 -4.93
CA GLY A 74 3.94 -9.72 -5.76
C GLY A 74 4.99 -8.62 -5.99
N GLY A 75 4.68 -7.69 -6.90
CA GLY A 75 5.44 -6.46 -7.13
C GLY A 75 4.96 -5.27 -6.28
N PRO A 76 5.29 -4.01 -6.65
CA PRO A 76 4.97 -2.80 -5.88
C PRO A 76 3.48 -2.65 -5.52
N LEU A 77 2.58 -3.24 -6.31
CA LEU A 77 1.15 -3.23 -6.03
C LEU A 77 0.81 -3.90 -4.69
N ILE A 78 1.43 -5.03 -4.38
CA ILE A 78 1.18 -5.79 -3.15
C ILE A 78 2.04 -5.26 -2.00
N ASP A 79 3.22 -4.71 -2.31
CA ASP A 79 4.12 -4.11 -1.31
C ASP A 79 3.60 -2.76 -0.80
N ILE A 80 3.62 -1.71 -1.64
CA ILE A 80 3.23 -0.36 -1.21
C ILE A 80 1.78 -0.03 -1.53
N GLY A 81 1.22 -0.64 -2.58
CA GLY A 81 -0.15 -0.40 -3.00
C GLY A 81 -1.17 -0.80 -1.94
N ILE A 82 -0.95 -1.91 -1.23
CA ILE A 82 -1.86 -2.38 -0.17
C ILE A 82 -1.97 -1.38 0.98
N HIS A 83 -0.87 -0.73 1.37
CA HIS A 83 -0.87 0.28 2.44
C HIS A 83 -1.70 1.51 2.07
N MET A 84 -1.62 1.95 0.81
CA MET A 84 -2.42 3.09 0.33
C MET A 84 -3.89 2.73 0.13
N LEU A 85 -4.16 1.52 -0.36
CA LEU A 85 -5.51 1.00 -0.48
C LEU A 85 -6.17 0.91 0.90
N ASP A 86 -5.45 0.36 1.88
CA ASP A 86 -5.91 0.25 3.26
C ASP A 86 -6.20 1.62 3.88
N ALA A 87 -5.27 2.58 3.77
CA ALA A 87 -5.47 3.94 4.27
C ALA A 87 -6.71 4.61 3.64
N ALA A 88 -6.91 4.45 2.32
CA ALA A 88 -8.08 4.97 1.64
C ALA A 88 -9.38 4.31 2.14
N MET A 89 -9.41 2.98 2.25
CA MET A 89 -10.58 2.26 2.78
C MET A 89 -10.86 2.64 4.23
N TYR A 90 -9.82 2.83 5.05
CA TYR A 90 -9.93 3.27 6.43
C TYR A 90 -10.56 4.66 6.54
N VAL A 91 -10.13 5.61 5.71
CA VAL A 91 -10.71 6.96 5.64
C VAL A 91 -12.16 6.93 5.20
N LEU A 92 -12.50 6.08 4.23
CA LEU A 92 -13.85 5.94 3.68
C LEU A 92 -14.81 5.11 4.55
N GLY A 93 -14.34 4.54 5.66
CA GLY A 93 -15.18 3.70 6.52
C GLY A 93 -15.48 2.31 5.96
N PHE A 94 -14.58 1.75 5.13
CA PHE A 94 -14.69 0.41 4.53
C PHE A 94 -16.01 0.17 3.76
N PRO A 95 -16.29 0.97 2.70
CA PRO A 95 -17.47 0.74 1.87
C PRO A 95 -17.40 -0.63 1.17
N ALA A 96 -18.56 -1.20 0.85
CA ALA A 96 -18.65 -2.48 0.15
C ALA A 96 -18.03 -2.38 -1.26
N VAL A 97 -17.04 -3.24 -1.54
CA VAL A 97 -16.34 -3.26 -2.82
C VAL A 97 -17.13 -4.08 -3.85
N LYS A 98 -17.55 -3.44 -4.95
CA LYS A 98 -18.28 -4.12 -6.04
C LYS A 98 -17.38 -4.74 -7.10
N ARG A 99 -16.25 -4.09 -7.40
CA ARG A 99 -15.32 -4.50 -8.47
C ARG A 99 -13.93 -3.94 -8.21
N VAL A 100 -12.91 -4.70 -8.57
CA VAL A 100 -11.49 -4.30 -8.51
C VAL A 100 -10.87 -4.55 -9.88
N ASN A 101 -10.09 -3.60 -10.40
CA ASN A 101 -9.31 -3.75 -11.63
C ASN A 101 -7.87 -3.35 -11.34
N ALA A 102 -6.87 -4.16 -11.68
CA ALA A 102 -5.47 -3.80 -11.42
C ALA A 102 -4.64 -3.86 -12.70
N HIS A 103 -3.73 -2.90 -12.85
CA HIS A 103 -2.78 -2.85 -13.96
C HIS A 103 -1.37 -2.68 -13.40
N SER A 104 -0.45 -3.56 -13.79
CA SER A 104 0.97 -3.46 -13.47
C SER A 104 1.77 -3.25 -14.74
N PHE A 105 2.69 -2.29 -14.73
CA PHE A 105 3.65 -2.08 -15.80
C PHE A 105 5.06 -2.32 -15.27
N GLN A 106 5.85 -3.11 -16.00
CA GLN A 106 7.27 -3.28 -15.72
C GLN A 106 8.06 -2.89 -16.96
N LYS A 107 8.95 -1.91 -16.81
CA LYS A 107 9.93 -1.58 -17.85
C LYS A 107 11.17 -2.45 -17.64
N ASN A 108 11.66 -3.08 -18.71
CA ASN A 108 12.92 -3.81 -18.70
C ASN A 108 14.06 -2.80 -18.45
N TRP A 109 14.72 -2.89 -17.29
CA TRP A 109 15.79 -1.98 -16.87
C TRP A 109 16.99 -2.80 -16.37
N HIS A 110 18.19 -2.48 -16.85
CA HIS A 110 19.42 -3.16 -16.43
C HIS A 110 19.69 -2.89 -14.93
N ALA A 111 19.95 -3.96 -14.18
CA ALA A 111 19.82 -4.07 -12.72
C ALA A 111 20.76 -3.19 -11.85
N GLN A 112 21.47 -2.21 -12.40
CA GLN A 112 22.57 -1.55 -11.70
C GLN A 112 22.20 -0.24 -10.97
N ALA A 113 21.02 0.35 -11.21
CA ALA A 113 20.79 1.76 -10.84
C ALA A 113 19.90 2.05 -9.61
N GLN A 114 19.49 1.08 -8.79
CA GLN A 114 18.55 1.33 -7.67
C GLN A 114 19.04 0.87 -6.30
N ARG A 115 20.34 0.66 -6.12
CA ARG A 115 20.94 0.37 -4.80
C ARG A 115 21.36 1.65 -4.09
N THR A 116 20.41 2.44 -3.58
CA THR A 116 20.75 3.44 -2.53
C THR A 116 19.52 4.02 -1.83
N ILE A 117 19.53 3.91 -0.49
CA ILE A 117 18.95 4.89 0.45
C ILE A 117 20.01 5.40 1.46
N TRP A 118 21.26 4.94 1.35
CA TRP A 118 22.38 5.29 2.26
C TRP A 118 23.71 5.48 1.52
N GLY A 119 23.71 6.24 0.42
CA GLY A 119 24.93 6.60 -0.29
C GLY A 119 24.76 7.94 -0.99
N MET A 120 25.71 8.84 -0.75
CA MET A 120 25.77 10.23 -1.20
C MET A 120 25.55 10.41 -2.71
N GLY A 121 24.86 11.49 -3.06
CA GLY A 121 25.14 12.34 -4.23
C GLY A 121 24.81 11.82 -5.63
N SER A 122 23.76 12.38 -6.23
CA SER A 122 23.86 13.39 -7.31
C SER A 122 22.62 13.33 -8.21
N ASP A 123 22.11 14.52 -8.49
CA ASP A 123 20.92 14.78 -9.28
C ASP A 123 20.98 14.17 -10.67
N ASN A 124 19.87 13.53 -11.08
CA ASN A 124 19.34 13.79 -12.41
C ASN A 124 17.83 13.52 -12.48
N LEU A 125 17.11 14.63 -12.68
CA LEU A 125 15.70 14.73 -13.01
C LEU A 125 15.29 13.71 -14.09
N HIS A 126 14.20 12.97 -13.88
CA HIS A 126 13.15 12.78 -14.89
C HIS A 126 11.84 12.28 -14.24
N ARG A 127 10.79 13.11 -14.34
CA ARG A 127 9.40 12.84 -13.89
C ARG A 127 8.77 11.68 -14.68
N ARG A 128 7.83 10.93 -14.07
CA ARG A 128 6.53 10.43 -14.67
C ARG A 128 5.74 9.52 -13.67
N ARG A 129 4.57 10.00 -13.18
CA ARG A 129 3.15 9.57 -13.39
C ARG A 129 2.75 8.23 -12.74
N CYS A 130 2.23 8.20 -11.52
CA CYS A 130 0.82 8.14 -11.07
C CYS A 130 -0.18 7.16 -11.72
N ALA A 131 -0.71 6.29 -10.86
CA ALA A 131 -1.95 5.54 -11.05
C ALA A 131 -3.14 6.46 -10.74
N VAL A 132 -4.13 6.42 -11.63
CA VAL A 132 -5.46 7.03 -11.46
C VAL A 132 -6.43 5.87 -11.32
N TRP A 133 -7.27 5.91 -10.30
CA TRP A 133 -8.35 4.96 -10.09
C TRP A 133 -9.66 5.70 -10.35
N HIS A 134 -10.46 5.17 -11.28
CA HIS A 134 -11.84 5.59 -11.49
C HIS A 134 -12.76 4.52 -10.91
N HIS A 135 -13.71 4.94 -10.08
CA HIS A 135 -14.86 4.14 -9.67
C HIS A 135 -15.90 4.10 -10.79
#